data_AF-A0AAJ2DWM2-F1
#
_entry.id   AF-A0AAJ2DWM2-F1
#
_cell.length_a   1.000
_cell.length_b   1.000
_cell.length_c   1.000
_cell.angle_alpha   90.00
_cell.angle_beta   90.00
_cell.angle_gamma   90.00
#
_symmetry.space_group_name_H-M   'P 1'
#
loop_
_entity.id
_entity.type
_entity.pdbx_description
1 polymer ?
#
loop_
_entity_poly.entity_id
_entity_poly.type
_entity_poly.pdbx_seq_one_letter_code
_entity_poly.pdbx_strand_id
1 'polypeptide(L)'
;MRIKRDFAVEPKGVANIALVQGLFMSTIFLLSFFFLWSTNVMAADNKASLGDGGKFTLLWSGGHDWGSREISFDGNRRFYYAIGDTLHSDSQTGVGAFQLELQNADLEEVKTAANVLCDKSIQKDDFKTTDSPAIFSVTCFEGSAAVTKKGTLRAIPDDLKSKLYTITSRLSDKAYLEGKKLVKLDFAPDKVEYRDGKFIVSVRFVNSGNRWIKFNTPDQWQGTTWGGRLGIGAINKIGDNGVSESVKGSWGFALGGQKLINRDEFHEGLVTLNPGESKILKFQTIPDNKASKGEYEFSGVAYMSIECEGGGAALSGLVVLGPIKTRVTIDRDYPSTPEEREQWEATHRATMSSQPVKPGEAFAEDGLYRAVRTNSSTHRSLQLVQFKAGAVATTDSVKMPMENGNGVNINGPVQWEWQATAPTPVKQWSFDMIDDTRQFCAPGSTCPRSGRWVARINAGSDSLYPEYRHDLSSLVTLRRGQPMPSIKGAGERRADWEWVGA
;
A
#
# COMPACT_ATOMS: atom_id res chain seq x y z
N MET A 1 53.72 -40.61 -1.39
CA MET A 1 53.74 -40.29 -2.84
C MET A 1 52.30 -40.20 -3.33
N ARG A 2 51.96 -39.18 -4.14
CA ARG A 2 50.67 -38.90 -4.80
C ARG A 2 49.43 -38.52 -3.95
N ILE A 3 48.72 -37.56 -4.53
CA ILE A 3 47.56 -36.76 -4.10
C ILE A 3 46.27 -37.33 -4.72
N LYS A 4 45.13 -37.23 -3.99
CA LYS A 4 43.76 -36.84 -4.44
C LYS A 4 42.84 -36.88 -3.20
N ARG A 5 42.04 -35.87 -2.78
CA ARG A 5 41.05 -34.99 -3.46
C ARG A 5 39.91 -35.79 -4.13
N ASP A 6 38.61 -35.55 -3.94
CA ASP A 6 37.80 -34.68 -3.03
C ASP A 6 36.50 -35.48 -2.67
N PHE A 7 35.44 -35.05 -1.98
CA PHE A 7 34.93 -33.75 -1.47
C PHE A 7 33.93 -34.01 -0.31
N ALA A 8 33.78 -33.11 0.67
CA ALA A 8 32.60 -33.02 1.56
C ALA A 8 32.44 -31.58 2.09
N VAL A 9 31.24 -31.01 1.99
CA VAL A 9 30.97 -29.59 2.29
C VAL A 9 30.18 -29.46 3.60
N GLU A 10 30.76 -28.79 4.58
CA GLU A 10 30.03 -28.32 5.78
C GLU A 10 29.29 -27.00 5.47
N PRO A 11 28.02 -26.84 5.88
CA PRO A 11 27.36 -25.54 5.89
C PRO A 11 27.77 -24.74 7.14
N LYS A 12 28.49 -23.63 6.95
CA LYS A 12 28.84 -22.70 8.04
C LYS A 12 27.70 -21.72 8.36
N GLY A 13 27.42 -21.59 9.66
CA GLY A 13 27.18 -20.31 10.33
C GLY A 13 25.97 -19.47 9.91
N VAL A 14 24.88 -19.57 10.66
CA VAL A 14 23.88 -18.50 10.76
C VAL A 14 24.42 -17.44 11.72
N ALA A 15 24.73 -16.25 11.21
CA ALA A 15 25.21 -15.11 12.00
C ALA A 15 24.13 -14.02 12.11
N ASN A 16 24.04 -13.41 13.30
CA ASN A 16 23.02 -12.46 13.71
C ASN A 16 22.87 -11.25 12.77
N ILE A 17 21.65 -11.03 12.24
CA ILE A 17 21.27 -9.79 11.55
C ILE A 17 20.75 -8.79 12.58
N ALA A 18 21.66 -8.06 13.22
CA ALA A 18 21.31 -7.02 14.20
C ALA A 18 22.39 -5.93 14.39
N LEU A 19 23.16 -5.57 13.34
CA LEU A 19 24.20 -4.52 13.46
C LEU A 19 24.71 -3.91 12.13
N VAL A 20 23.82 -3.48 11.22
CA VAL A 20 24.22 -2.73 10.00
C VAL A 20 23.30 -1.52 9.73
N GLN A 21 23.12 -0.64 10.73
CA GLN A 21 22.43 0.65 10.54
C GLN A 21 23.30 1.88 10.87
N GLY A 22 24.52 1.70 11.39
CA GLY A 22 25.32 2.81 11.94
C GLY A 22 26.37 3.47 11.04
N LEU A 23 26.69 2.91 9.86
CA LEU A 23 27.94 3.26 9.14
C LEU A 23 27.82 3.54 7.63
N PHE A 24 26.61 3.53 7.07
CA PHE A 24 26.38 3.79 5.64
C PHE A 24 25.90 5.23 5.31
N MET A 25 25.71 6.08 6.33
CA MET A 25 25.12 7.44 6.18
C MET A 25 26.10 8.51 5.67
N SER A 26 27.42 8.36 5.84
CA SER A 26 28.37 9.46 5.60
C SER A 26 29.02 9.50 4.21
N THR A 27 29.01 8.42 3.44
CA THR A 27 29.72 8.32 2.14
C THR A 27 28.81 8.43 0.91
N ILE A 28 27.49 8.46 1.08
CA ILE A 28 26.52 8.58 -0.04
C ILE A 28 26.14 10.05 -0.34
N PHE A 29 26.57 11.00 0.50
CA PHE A 29 26.30 12.45 0.32
C PHE A 29 26.95 13.09 -0.93
N LEU A 30 27.87 12.40 -1.60
CA LEU A 30 28.65 12.90 -2.74
C LEU A 30 28.14 12.42 -4.12
N LEU A 31 27.23 11.45 -4.17
CA LEU A 31 26.70 10.89 -5.44
C LEU A 31 25.36 11.49 -5.88
N SER A 32 24.76 12.36 -5.07
CA SER A 32 23.51 13.09 -5.38
C SER A 32 23.66 14.19 -6.45
N PHE A 33 24.87 14.39 -7.00
CA PHE A 33 25.24 15.63 -7.69
C PHE A 33 25.03 15.69 -9.21
N PHE A 34 24.55 14.61 -9.85
CA PHE A 34 24.45 14.55 -11.32
C PHE A 34 23.08 14.84 -11.94
N PHE A 35 22.02 15.09 -11.15
CA PHE A 35 20.64 15.24 -11.67
C PHE A 35 20.13 16.67 -11.88
N LEU A 36 20.98 17.70 -11.78
CA LEU A 36 20.58 19.12 -11.92
C LEU A 36 21.11 19.82 -13.19
N TRP A 37 21.39 19.07 -14.26
CA TRP A 37 21.85 19.59 -15.56
C TRP A 37 20.88 19.33 -16.73
N SER A 38 19.57 19.23 -16.45
CA SER A 38 18.52 19.02 -17.46
C SER A 38 17.47 20.15 -17.51
N THR A 39 17.91 21.42 -17.56
CA THR A 39 17.04 22.59 -17.79
C THR A 39 16.71 22.79 -19.28
N ASN A 40 16.36 21.74 -20.03
CA ASN A 40 16.34 21.76 -21.50
C ASN A 40 14.97 21.49 -22.17
N VAL A 41 13.85 21.75 -21.46
CA VAL A 41 12.50 21.81 -22.09
C VAL A 41 11.64 23.00 -21.66
N MET A 42 11.85 23.58 -20.48
CA MET A 42 11.32 24.91 -20.12
C MET A 42 12.22 26.07 -20.60
N ALA A 43 13.39 25.74 -21.19
CA ALA A 43 14.25 26.68 -21.87
C ALA A 43 13.90 26.74 -23.36
N ALA A 44 13.25 27.83 -23.76
CA ALA A 44 13.23 28.27 -25.15
C ALA A 44 14.64 28.65 -25.62
N ASP A 45 14.79 28.92 -26.92
CA ASP A 45 16.01 29.43 -27.54
C ASP A 45 16.76 30.45 -26.67
N ASN A 46 18.01 30.13 -26.32
CA ASN A 46 18.85 30.97 -25.45
C ASN A 46 19.36 32.23 -26.17
N LYS A 47 18.46 33.18 -26.43
CA LYS A 47 18.77 34.60 -26.61
C LYS A 47 17.79 35.41 -25.77
N ALA A 48 18.27 35.86 -24.62
CA ALA A 48 17.49 36.72 -23.73
C ALA A 48 16.98 37.94 -24.51
N SER A 49 15.67 38.13 -24.51
CA SER A 49 14.98 39.19 -25.25
C SER A 49 14.33 40.19 -24.29
N LEU A 50 14.04 41.41 -24.75
CA LEU A 50 13.24 42.36 -23.97
C LEU A 50 11.81 41.85 -23.68
N GLY A 51 11.36 40.76 -24.31
CA GLY A 51 10.09 40.09 -24.04
C GLY A 51 10.10 39.11 -22.85
N ASP A 52 11.25 38.86 -22.20
CA ASP A 52 11.37 37.83 -21.15
C ASP A 52 10.99 38.36 -19.75
N GLY A 53 10.50 39.59 -19.67
CA GLY A 53 10.10 40.26 -18.43
C GLY A 53 8.92 39.58 -17.76
N GLY A 54 9.07 39.24 -16.47
CA GLY A 54 8.04 38.55 -15.70
C GLY A 54 7.94 37.05 -15.94
N LYS A 55 8.84 36.44 -16.72
CA LYS A 55 9.02 34.97 -16.77
C LYS A 55 9.22 34.43 -15.36
N PHE A 56 8.49 33.39 -14.95
CA PHE A 56 8.67 32.77 -13.63
C PHE A 56 8.45 31.25 -13.62
N THR A 57 8.98 30.62 -12.58
CA THR A 57 8.71 29.23 -12.19
C THR A 57 8.47 29.18 -10.67
N LEU A 58 7.41 28.50 -10.26
CA LEU A 58 7.11 28.08 -8.89
C LEU A 58 7.25 26.56 -8.82
N LEU A 59 8.07 26.05 -7.90
CA LEU A 59 8.35 24.62 -7.76
C LEU A 59 8.09 24.16 -6.34
N TRP A 60 7.30 23.10 -6.21
CA TRP A 60 7.15 22.31 -5.00
C TRP A 60 7.75 20.93 -5.27
N SER A 61 8.86 20.63 -4.58
CA SER A 61 9.66 19.42 -4.80
C SER A 61 9.01 18.12 -4.31
N GLY A 62 7.81 18.15 -3.74
CA GLY A 62 7.11 17.00 -3.16
C GLY A 62 7.72 16.49 -1.84
N GLY A 63 9.04 16.50 -1.72
CA GLY A 63 9.77 15.72 -0.71
C GLY A 63 10.13 14.35 -1.27
N HIS A 64 10.58 13.42 -0.42
CA HIS A 64 10.99 12.10 -0.89
C HIS A 64 9.82 11.14 -1.19
N ASP A 65 8.63 11.43 -0.67
CA ASP A 65 7.46 10.53 -0.69
C ASP A 65 6.33 10.98 -1.63
N TRP A 66 6.43 12.18 -2.22
CA TRP A 66 5.37 12.79 -3.04
C TRP A 66 5.93 13.31 -4.37
N GLY A 67 5.12 13.29 -5.43
CA GLY A 67 5.51 13.83 -6.72
C GLY A 67 5.60 15.36 -6.73
N SER A 68 6.45 15.91 -7.60
CA SER A 68 6.63 17.36 -7.74
C SER A 68 5.40 18.06 -8.33
N ARG A 69 5.15 19.31 -7.93
CA ARG A 69 4.26 20.25 -8.62
C ARG A 69 5.09 21.42 -9.16
N GLU A 70 4.85 21.81 -10.40
CA GLU A 70 5.48 22.98 -11.02
C GLU A 70 4.42 23.87 -11.70
N ILE A 71 4.61 25.17 -11.59
CA ILE A 71 3.86 26.18 -12.34
C ILE A 71 4.89 27.12 -12.98
N SER A 72 4.81 27.37 -14.28
CA SER A 72 5.70 28.35 -14.92
C SER A 72 4.97 29.21 -15.96
N PHE A 73 5.53 30.39 -16.23
CA PHE A 73 5.06 31.32 -17.24
C PHE A 73 6.27 31.77 -18.07
N ASP A 74 6.17 31.73 -19.39
CA ASP A 74 7.30 32.00 -20.30
C ASP A 74 7.72 33.47 -20.40
N GLY A 75 6.94 34.40 -19.84
CA GLY A 75 7.12 35.85 -19.98
C GLY A 75 6.24 36.47 -21.06
N ASN A 76 5.63 35.65 -21.94
CA ASN A 76 4.87 36.10 -23.09
C ASN A 76 3.40 35.65 -23.03
N ARG A 77 3.11 34.38 -23.36
CA ARG A 77 1.74 33.88 -23.52
C ARG A 77 1.53 32.43 -23.10
N ARG A 78 2.57 31.69 -22.71
CA ARG A 78 2.44 30.28 -22.33
C ARG A 78 2.59 30.12 -20.84
N PHE A 79 1.53 29.62 -20.23
CA PHE A 79 1.52 29.16 -18.86
C PHE A 79 1.60 27.64 -18.87
N TYR A 80 2.47 27.08 -18.05
CA TYR A 80 2.62 25.64 -17.90
C TYR A 80 2.25 25.24 -16.47
N TYR A 81 1.54 24.14 -16.36
CA TYR A 81 1.21 23.50 -15.10
C TYR A 81 1.66 22.05 -15.18
N ALA A 82 2.31 21.55 -14.13
CA ALA A 82 2.64 20.14 -14.01
C ALA A 82 2.42 19.64 -12.59
N ILE A 83 1.89 18.41 -12.52
CA ILE A 83 1.48 17.76 -11.28
C ILE A 83 1.88 16.29 -11.33
N GLY A 84 2.78 15.92 -10.42
CA GLY A 84 3.28 14.56 -10.22
C GLY A 84 2.60 13.81 -9.08
N ASP A 85 1.64 14.41 -8.38
CA ASP A 85 0.87 13.76 -7.32
C ASP A 85 -0.61 14.16 -7.39
N THR A 86 -1.49 13.18 -7.56
CA THR A 86 -2.96 13.37 -7.53
C THR A 86 -3.68 12.46 -6.53
N LEU A 87 -2.97 11.83 -5.59
CA LEU A 87 -3.56 10.86 -4.66
C LEU A 87 -4.71 11.43 -3.82
N HIS A 88 -4.63 12.72 -3.49
CA HIS A 88 -5.61 13.43 -2.67
C HIS A 88 -6.49 14.41 -3.48
N SER A 89 -6.59 14.23 -4.80
CA SER A 89 -7.47 15.05 -5.64
C SER A 89 -8.76 14.32 -6.00
N ASP A 90 -9.90 14.91 -5.64
CA ASP A 90 -11.22 14.42 -6.09
C ASP A 90 -11.56 14.80 -7.54
N SER A 91 -10.82 15.75 -8.14
CA SER A 91 -11.10 16.35 -9.45
C SER A 91 -10.02 16.11 -10.52
N GLN A 92 -8.81 15.70 -10.13
CA GLN A 92 -7.69 15.43 -11.03
C GLN A 92 -7.25 13.97 -10.90
N THR A 93 -7.11 13.26 -12.02
CA THR A 93 -6.67 11.86 -12.08
C THR A 93 -5.32 11.78 -12.76
N GLY A 94 -4.50 10.81 -12.37
CA GLY A 94 -3.19 10.58 -12.97
C GLY A 94 -2.25 11.79 -12.86
N VAL A 95 -1.20 11.84 -13.66
CA VAL A 95 -0.14 12.85 -13.57
C VAL A 95 0.19 13.42 -14.94
N GLY A 96 0.72 14.64 -15.01
CA GLY A 96 0.97 15.26 -16.30
C GLY A 96 1.57 16.65 -16.27
N ALA A 97 1.89 17.13 -17.47
CA ALA A 97 2.32 18.49 -17.77
C ALA A 97 1.44 19.06 -18.89
N PHE A 98 0.97 20.28 -18.69
CA PHE A 98 -0.06 20.95 -19.48
C PHE A 98 0.44 22.33 -19.90
N GLN A 99 0.09 22.77 -21.10
CA GLN A 99 0.36 24.11 -21.61
C GLN A 99 -0.95 24.84 -21.91
N LEU A 100 -1.14 26.00 -21.30
CA LEU A 100 -2.22 26.93 -21.57
C LEU A 100 -1.70 28.14 -22.36
N GLU A 101 -2.37 28.48 -23.45
CA GLU A 101 -2.13 29.71 -24.20
C GLU A 101 -3.02 30.82 -23.63
N LEU A 102 -2.42 31.86 -23.07
CA LEU A 102 -3.09 32.89 -22.28
C LEU A 102 -3.82 33.91 -23.16
N GLN A 103 -5.10 34.12 -22.83
CA GLN A 103 -5.89 35.22 -23.37
C GLN A 103 -5.50 36.55 -22.68
N ASN A 104 -5.86 37.69 -23.28
CA ASN A 104 -5.40 39.00 -22.79
C ASN A 104 -5.71 39.27 -21.31
N ALA A 105 -6.88 38.85 -20.80
CA ALA A 105 -7.22 38.99 -19.39
C ALA A 105 -6.35 38.08 -18.49
N ASP A 106 -6.19 36.81 -18.86
CA ASP A 106 -5.33 35.85 -18.15
C ASP A 106 -3.85 36.31 -18.14
N LEU A 107 -3.40 37.00 -19.20
CA LEU A 107 -2.06 37.55 -19.33
C LEU A 107 -1.80 38.72 -18.36
N GLU A 108 -2.72 39.66 -18.20
CA GLU A 108 -2.55 40.74 -17.22
C GLU A 108 -2.61 40.23 -15.77
N GLU A 109 -3.39 39.18 -15.50
CA GLU A 109 -3.35 38.47 -14.22
C GLU A 109 -2.00 37.76 -13.99
N VAL A 110 -1.46 37.01 -14.96
CA VAL A 110 -0.17 36.31 -14.77
C VAL A 110 1.00 37.29 -14.62
N LYS A 111 0.97 38.43 -15.31
CA LYS A 111 1.90 39.55 -15.08
C LYS A 111 1.77 40.13 -13.67
N THR A 112 0.55 40.19 -13.13
CA THR A 112 0.34 40.60 -11.74
C THR A 112 0.95 39.61 -10.76
N ALA A 113 0.89 38.30 -11.03
CA ALA A 113 1.62 37.29 -10.25
C ALA A 113 3.15 37.44 -10.37
N ALA A 114 3.67 37.72 -11.57
CA ALA A 114 5.10 38.01 -11.77
C ALA A 114 5.57 39.26 -10.99
N ASN A 115 4.77 40.33 -10.99
CA ASN A 115 5.05 41.55 -10.23
C ASN A 115 5.11 41.29 -8.72
N VAL A 116 4.25 40.41 -8.18
CA VAL A 116 4.33 39.97 -6.78
C VAL A 116 5.67 39.26 -6.50
N LEU A 117 6.10 38.37 -7.41
CA LEU A 117 7.39 37.67 -7.27
C LEU A 117 8.60 38.61 -7.38
N CYS A 118 8.44 39.75 -8.06
CA CYS A 118 9.45 40.78 -8.19
C CYS A 118 9.50 41.79 -7.04
N ASP A 119 8.66 41.67 -6.02
CA ASP A 119 8.73 42.53 -4.85
C ASP A 119 10.06 42.35 -4.09
N LYS A 120 10.70 43.45 -3.70
CA LYS A 120 12.01 43.42 -3.02
C LYS A 120 11.94 42.85 -1.60
N SER A 121 10.77 42.92 -0.95
CA SER A 121 10.57 42.42 0.42
C SER A 121 10.63 40.89 0.54
N ILE A 122 10.49 40.15 -0.57
CA ILE A 122 10.44 38.68 -0.59
C ILE A 122 11.68 38.01 -1.21
N GLN A 123 12.60 38.81 -1.73
CA GLN A 123 13.84 38.34 -2.33
C GLN A 123 14.92 38.16 -1.24
N LYS A 124 15.70 37.08 -1.35
CA LYS A 124 16.86 36.83 -0.47
C LYS A 124 18.10 36.67 -1.34
N ASP A 125 19.11 37.49 -1.07
CA ASP A 125 20.35 37.50 -1.86
C ASP A 125 21.18 36.21 -1.66
N ASP A 126 21.14 35.60 -0.47
CA ASP A 126 21.86 34.36 -0.11
C ASP A 126 20.96 33.10 -0.12
N PHE A 127 20.13 32.91 -1.14
CA PHE A 127 19.24 31.75 -1.24
C PHE A 127 19.98 30.44 -1.62
N LYS A 128 19.86 29.39 -0.81
CA LYS A 128 20.25 28.01 -1.19
C LYS A 128 19.01 27.16 -1.46
N THR A 129 19.08 26.34 -2.51
CA THR A 129 18.01 25.40 -2.91
C THR A 129 17.71 24.32 -1.87
N THR A 130 18.58 24.13 -0.88
CA THR A 130 18.39 23.24 0.26
C THR A 130 17.36 23.75 1.29
N ASP A 131 17.01 25.03 1.25
CA ASP A 131 16.41 25.70 2.42
C ASP A 131 14.88 25.61 2.47
N SER A 132 14.23 25.11 1.41
CA SER A 132 12.77 24.95 1.35
C SER A 132 12.34 23.93 0.29
N PRO A 133 11.34 23.08 0.58
CA PRO A 133 10.74 22.20 -0.44
C PRO A 133 9.85 22.97 -1.44
N ALA A 134 9.64 24.27 -1.23
CA ALA A 134 8.81 25.16 -2.05
C ALA A 134 9.56 26.46 -2.38
N ILE A 135 9.88 26.66 -3.66
CA ILE A 135 10.81 27.69 -4.16
C ILE A 135 10.23 28.41 -5.38
N PHE A 136 10.77 29.59 -5.70
CA PHE A 136 10.46 30.31 -6.93
C PHE A 136 11.71 30.86 -7.62
N SER A 137 11.58 31.12 -8.91
CA SER A 137 12.52 31.87 -9.75
C SER A 137 11.72 32.81 -10.64
N VAL A 138 12.16 34.07 -10.79
CA VAL A 138 11.46 35.08 -11.62
C VAL A 138 12.46 36.01 -12.30
N THR A 139 12.15 36.48 -13.50
CA THR A 139 12.93 37.50 -14.23
C THR A 139 12.30 38.88 -14.02
N CYS A 140 13.01 39.75 -13.29
CA CYS A 140 12.58 41.10 -12.94
C CYS A 140 13.43 42.15 -13.66
N PHE A 141 12.88 43.36 -13.85
CA PHE A 141 13.67 44.49 -14.37
C PHE A 141 14.20 45.36 -13.23
N GLU A 142 15.52 45.54 -13.19
CA GLU A 142 16.19 46.52 -12.33
C GLU A 142 16.78 47.61 -13.24
N GLY A 143 16.06 48.72 -13.38
CA GLY A 143 16.35 49.72 -14.41
C GLY A 143 16.08 49.16 -15.80
N SER A 144 17.11 49.12 -16.65
CA SER A 144 17.06 48.53 -18.00
C SER A 144 17.56 47.07 -18.06
N ALA A 145 18.05 46.50 -16.96
CA ALA A 145 18.60 45.15 -16.92
C ALA A 145 17.55 44.13 -16.47
N ALA A 146 17.45 43.00 -17.19
CA ALA A 146 16.70 41.83 -16.74
C ALA A 146 17.57 41.00 -15.78
N VAL A 147 17.07 40.74 -14.58
CA VAL A 147 17.78 40.01 -13.51
C VAL A 147 16.90 38.86 -13.02
N THR A 148 17.43 37.64 -13.03
CA THR A 148 16.74 36.49 -12.44
C THR A 148 16.93 36.48 -10.92
N LYS A 149 15.82 36.57 -10.19
CA LYS A 149 15.75 36.48 -8.73
C LYS A 149 15.19 35.12 -8.31
N LYS A 150 15.56 34.65 -7.12
CA LYS A 150 15.10 33.36 -6.54
C LYS A 150 14.71 33.56 -5.08
N GLY A 151 13.86 32.67 -4.56
CA GLY A 151 13.45 32.72 -3.16
C GLY A 151 12.60 31.52 -2.72
N THR A 152 12.19 31.53 -1.46
CA THR A 152 11.28 30.52 -0.88
C THR A 152 9.84 31.00 -0.95
N LEU A 153 8.90 30.13 -1.36
CA LEU A 153 7.46 30.44 -1.31
C LEU A 153 6.93 30.62 0.12
N ARG A 154 7.67 30.14 1.14
CA ARG A 154 7.37 30.33 2.56
C ARG A 154 7.69 31.73 3.10
N ALA A 155 8.52 32.52 2.40
CA ALA A 155 8.92 33.87 2.83
C ALA A 155 8.03 34.98 2.25
N ILE A 156 7.04 34.65 1.42
CA ILE A 156 6.11 35.62 0.84
C ILE A 156 5.05 35.98 1.90
N PRO A 157 4.88 37.27 2.25
CA PRO A 157 3.81 37.77 3.13
C PRO A 157 2.43 37.27 2.71
N ASP A 158 1.53 37.03 3.67
CA ASP A 158 0.27 36.31 3.41
C ASP A 158 -0.69 37.07 2.46
N ASP A 159 -0.65 38.39 2.43
CA ASP A 159 -1.41 39.23 1.49
C ASP A 159 -0.94 39.04 0.02
N LEU A 160 0.39 39.10 -0.19
CA LEU A 160 1.02 38.86 -1.49
C LEU A 160 0.85 37.41 -1.95
N LYS A 161 1.02 36.47 -1.02
CA LYS A 161 0.89 35.02 -1.23
C LYS A 161 -0.55 34.61 -1.58
N SER A 162 -1.56 35.19 -0.92
CA SER A 162 -2.98 35.00 -1.26
C SER A 162 -3.27 35.43 -2.71
N LYS A 163 -2.76 36.60 -3.11
CA LYS A 163 -2.90 37.11 -4.48
C LYS A 163 -2.22 36.21 -5.51
N LEU A 164 -0.97 35.81 -5.25
CA LEU A 164 -0.20 34.89 -6.09
C LEU A 164 -0.91 33.55 -6.28
N TYR A 165 -1.37 32.92 -5.19
CA TYR A 165 -2.01 31.61 -5.24
C TYR A 165 -3.42 31.64 -5.83
N THR A 166 -4.16 32.74 -5.69
CA THR A 166 -5.46 32.90 -6.36
C THR A 166 -5.30 32.86 -7.88
N ILE A 167 -4.37 33.64 -8.43
CA ILE A 167 -4.08 33.69 -9.88
C ILE A 167 -3.53 32.34 -10.36
N THR A 168 -2.50 31.83 -9.69
CA THR A 168 -1.77 30.63 -10.17
C THR A 168 -2.57 29.34 -9.99
N SER A 169 -3.45 29.22 -8.99
CA SER A 169 -4.37 28.07 -8.88
C SER A 169 -5.42 28.10 -9.98
N ARG A 170 -6.10 29.25 -10.19
CA ARG A 170 -7.07 29.42 -11.27
C ARG A 170 -6.50 29.06 -12.65
N LEU A 171 -5.28 29.51 -12.94
CA LEU A 171 -4.59 29.17 -14.19
C LEU A 171 -4.10 27.72 -14.23
N SER A 172 -3.74 27.10 -13.10
CA SER A 172 -3.41 25.66 -13.02
C SER A 172 -4.62 24.80 -13.36
N ASP A 173 -5.78 25.10 -12.77
CA ASP A 173 -7.02 24.34 -13.01
C ASP A 173 -7.47 24.50 -14.48
N LYS A 174 -7.41 25.72 -15.02
CA LYS A 174 -7.66 26.00 -16.44
C LYS A 174 -6.68 25.26 -17.35
N ALA A 175 -5.39 25.23 -17.01
CA ALA A 175 -4.38 24.49 -17.77
C ALA A 175 -4.61 22.96 -17.72
N TYR A 176 -5.06 22.43 -16.59
CA TYR A 176 -5.39 21.01 -16.45
C TYR A 176 -6.62 20.60 -17.30
N LEU A 177 -7.67 21.44 -17.29
CA LEU A 177 -8.95 21.16 -17.94
C LEU A 177 -8.94 21.47 -19.45
N GLU A 178 -8.43 22.65 -19.84
CA GLU A 178 -8.50 23.19 -21.20
C GLU A 178 -7.15 23.17 -21.93
N GLY A 179 -6.05 23.04 -21.20
CA GLY A 179 -4.70 23.16 -21.75
C GLY A 179 -4.29 21.97 -22.62
N LYS A 180 -3.32 22.22 -23.51
CA LYS A 180 -2.67 21.19 -24.31
C LYS A 180 -1.89 20.24 -23.40
N LYS A 181 -2.34 18.98 -23.35
CA LYS A 181 -1.69 17.89 -22.63
C LYS A 181 -0.35 17.55 -23.28
N LEU A 182 0.76 18.02 -22.71
CA LEU A 182 2.10 17.68 -23.20
C LEU A 182 2.45 16.25 -22.81
N VAL A 183 2.29 15.94 -21.53
CA VAL A 183 2.43 14.60 -20.94
C VAL A 183 1.18 14.36 -20.09
N LYS A 184 0.51 13.22 -20.23
CA LYS A 184 -0.60 12.87 -19.34
C LYS A 184 -0.73 11.37 -19.19
N LEU A 185 -0.30 10.85 -18.04
CA LEU A 185 -0.45 9.43 -17.67
C LEU A 185 -1.66 9.30 -16.75
N ASP A 186 -2.61 8.43 -17.11
CA ASP A 186 -3.70 7.96 -16.26
C ASP A 186 -3.54 6.47 -15.95
N PHE A 187 -4.12 6.05 -14.84
CA PHE A 187 -4.15 4.66 -14.36
C PHE A 187 -5.58 4.33 -13.92
N ALA A 188 -6.06 3.13 -14.25
CA ALA A 188 -7.40 2.65 -13.89
C ALA A 188 -7.38 1.14 -13.57
N PRO A 189 -8.19 0.67 -12.61
CA PRO A 189 -8.65 -0.73 -12.59
C PRO A 189 -9.33 -1.06 -13.92
N ASP A 190 -9.04 -2.21 -14.52
CA ASP A 190 -9.61 -2.60 -15.83
C ASP A 190 -10.57 -3.79 -15.69
N LYS A 191 -10.13 -4.86 -15.03
CA LYS A 191 -10.93 -6.07 -14.79
C LYS A 191 -10.39 -6.87 -13.60
N VAL A 192 -11.26 -7.55 -12.87
CA VAL A 192 -10.89 -8.65 -11.97
C VAL A 192 -11.65 -9.88 -12.44
N GLU A 193 -10.96 -11.01 -12.60
CA GLU A 193 -11.56 -12.30 -12.95
C GLU A 193 -10.91 -13.44 -12.16
N TYR A 194 -11.65 -14.49 -11.81
CA TYR A 194 -11.07 -15.67 -11.16
C TYR A 194 -10.78 -16.77 -12.20
N ARG A 195 -9.55 -17.27 -12.23
CA ARG A 195 -9.13 -18.37 -13.12
C ARG A 195 -8.07 -19.23 -12.45
N ASP A 196 -8.13 -20.54 -12.67
CA ASP A 196 -7.12 -21.52 -12.23
C ASP A 196 -6.76 -21.43 -10.72
N GLY A 197 -7.78 -21.16 -9.90
CA GLY A 197 -7.65 -21.05 -8.44
C GLY A 197 -7.15 -19.69 -7.92
N LYS A 198 -7.08 -18.65 -8.76
CA LYS A 198 -6.48 -17.34 -8.42
C LYS A 198 -7.22 -16.17 -9.06
N PHE A 199 -7.01 -14.97 -8.52
CA PHE A 199 -7.51 -13.75 -9.14
C PHE A 199 -6.51 -13.22 -10.17
N ILE A 200 -7.03 -12.92 -11.35
CA ILE A 200 -6.35 -12.21 -12.41
C ILE A 200 -6.84 -10.76 -12.36
N VAL A 201 -5.96 -9.86 -11.94
CA VAL A 201 -6.25 -8.44 -11.78
C VAL A 201 -5.60 -7.68 -12.93
N SER A 202 -6.44 -7.04 -13.74
CA SER A 202 -6.03 -6.24 -14.89
C SER A 202 -6.14 -4.76 -14.55
N VAL A 203 -5.12 -3.99 -14.93
CA VAL A 203 -5.09 -2.54 -14.80
C VAL A 203 -4.63 -1.90 -16.09
N ARG A 204 -5.16 -0.71 -16.40
CA ARG A 204 -4.86 0.03 -17.62
C ARG A 204 -4.07 1.29 -17.29
N PHE A 205 -2.98 1.50 -18.01
CA PHE A 205 -2.30 2.79 -18.09
C PHE A 205 -2.60 3.44 -19.44
N VAL A 206 -2.90 4.73 -19.44
CA VAL A 206 -3.32 5.49 -20.62
C VAL A 206 -2.45 6.73 -20.74
N ASN A 207 -1.86 6.96 -21.91
CA ASN A 207 -1.19 8.22 -22.23
C ASN A 207 -2.12 9.10 -23.07
N SER A 208 -2.78 10.07 -22.43
CA SER A 208 -3.63 11.05 -23.13
C SER A 208 -2.89 12.35 -23.46
N GLY A 209 -1.56 12.36 -23.37
CA GLY A 209 -0.70 13.47 -23.77
C GLY A 209 -0.09 13.29 -25.16
N ASN A 210 0.61 14.33 -25.62
CA ASN A 210 1.19 14.43 -26.96
C ASN A 210 2.68 14.00 -27.03
N ARG A 211 3.19 13.32 -26.01
CA ARG A 211 4.58 12.87 -25.87
C ARG A 211 4.62 11.43 -25.37
N TRP A 212 5.64 10.66 -25.72
CA TRP A 212 5.78 9.30 -25.19
C TRP A 212 6.12 9.29 -23.69
N ILE A 213 5.73 8.20 -23.02
CA ILE A 213 6.00 7.92 -21.60
C ILE A 213 6.52 6.49 -21.47
N LYS A 214 7.51 6.26 -20.60
CA LYS A 214 8.09 4.95 -20.31
C LYS A 214 8.19 4.70 -18.80
N PHE A 215 8.10 3.43 -18.40
CA PHE A 215 8.35 2.97 -17.03
C PHE A 215 8.59 1.45 -16.98
N ASN A 216 9.31 0.97 -15.97
CA ASN A 216 9.54 -0.46 -15.77
C ASN A 216 8.24 -1.16 -15.34
N THR A 217 8.04 -2.42 -15.73
CA THR A 217 6.85 -3.18 -15.37
C THR A 217 6.76 -3.39 -13.84
N PRO A 218 5.55 -3.39 -13.23
CA PRO A 218 5.39 -3.37 -11.77
C PRO A 218 5.87 -4.63 -11.04
N ASP A 219 6.13 -5.72 -11.74
CA ASP A 219 6.78 -6.92 -11.20
C ASP A 219 8.29 -6.72 -10.93
N GLN A 220 8.89 -5.64 -11.45
CA GLN A 220 10.27 -5.23 -11.17
C GLN A 220 10.40 -4.22 -10.01
N TRP A 221 9.27 -3.72 -9.48
CA TRP A 221 9.28 -2.68 -8.43
C TRP A 221 9.64 -3.31 -7.08
N GLN A 222 10.66 -2.80 -6.40
CA GLN A 222 11.29 -3.49 -5.26
C GLN A 222 10.44 -3.52 -3.97
N GLY A 223 9.21 -2.99 -3.96
CA GLY A 223 8.22 -3.14 -2.88
C GLY A 223 8.51 -2.35 -1.60
N THR A 224 9.78 -2.11 -1.29
CA THR A 224 10.22 -1.09 -0.33
C THR A 224 9.81 0.30 -0.79
N THR A 225 9.70 1.26 0.13
CA THR A 225 9.17 2.61 -0.12
C THR A 225 9.88 3.34 -1.26
N TRP A 226 11.15 3.02 -1.51
CA TRP A 226 11.87 3.40 -2.73
C TRP A 226 11.87 2.21 -3.70
N GLY A 227 11.35 2.42 -4.93
CA GLY A 227 11.30 1.40 -5.98
C GLY A 227 9.92 1.19 -6.63
N GLY A 228 8.86 1.78 -6.09
CA GLY A 228 7.52 1.80 -6.67
C GLY A 228 6.51 0.88 -5.96
N ARG A 229 5.22 1.27 -6.01
CA ARG A 229 4.09 0.54 -5.42
C ARG A 229 2.87 0.64 -6.33
N LEU A 230 2.21 -0.48 -6.60
CA LEU A 230 0.95 -0.53 -7.32
C LEU A 230 -0.08 -1.31 -6.51
N GLY A 231 -1.29 -0.78 -6.40
CA GLY A 231 -2.42 -1.51 -5.83
C GLY A 231 -3.76 -0.94 -6.28
N ILE A 232 -4.80 -1.77 -6.23
CA ILE A 232 -6.20 -1.35 -6.38
C ILE A 232 -7.02 -1.87 -5.20
N GLY A 233 -8.10 -1.19 -4.83
CA GLY A 233 -8.95 -1.59 -3.71
C GLY A 233 -10.37 -1.09 -3.85
N ALA A 234 -11.30 -1.78 -3.18
CA ALA A 234 -12.71 -1.43 -3.18
C ALA A 234 -12.97 -0.27 -2.21
N ILE A 235 -13.50 0.85 -2.71
CA ILE A 235 -13.95 1.98 -1.85
C ILE A 235 -15.39 1.74 -1.40
N ASN A 236 -16.27 1.49 -2.37
CA ASN A 236 -17.71 1.35 -2.17
C ASN A 236 -18.20 0.03 -2.77
N LYS A 237 -19.11 -0.65 -2.08
CA LYS A 237 -19.94 -1.70 -2.66
C LYS A 237 -21.17 -1.05 -3.28
N ILE A 238 -21.55 -1.47 -4.47
CA ILE A 238 -22.75 -1.00 -5.15
C ILE A 238 -23.87 -1.99 -4.80
N GLY A 239 -24.89 -1.52 -4.08
CA GLY A 239 -26.06 -2.31 -3.74
C GLY A 239 -26.98 -2.53 -4.94
N ASP A 240 -27.91 -3.49 -4.84
CA ASP A 240 -28.85 -3.85 -5.92
C ASP A 240 -29.77 -2.68 -6.36
N ASN A 241 -29.91 -1.67 -5.49
CA ASN A 241 -30.62 -0.41 -5.75
C ASN A 241 -29.74 0.69 -6.40
N GLY A 242 -28.48 0.39 -6.71
CA GLY A 242 -27.48 1.32 -7.25
C GLY A 242 -26.86 2.26 -6.22
N VAL A 243 -27.23 2.17 -4.93
CA VAL A 243 -26.65 3.00 -3.86
C VAL A 243 -25.26 2.49 -3.50
N SER A 244 -24.32 3.41 -3.32
CA SER A 244 -22.95 3.11 -2.89
C SER A 244 -22.88 3.03 -1.37
N GLU A 245 -22.50 1.88 -0.85
CA GLU A 245 -22.25 1.63 0.57
C GLU A 245 -20.74 1.52 0.83
N SER A 246 -20.23 2.21 1.86
CA SER A 246 -18.81 2.12 2.22
C SER A 246 -18.44 0.69 2.63
N VAL A 247 -17.34 0.16 2.07
CA VAL A 247 -16.92 -1.22 2.33
C VAL A 247 -16.41 -1.36 3.77
N LYS A 248 -17.13 -2.13 4.58
CA LYS A 248 -16.68 -2.51 5.93
C LYS A 248 -15.50 -3.48 5.84
N GLY A 249 -14.34 -3.03 6.33
CA GLY A 249 -13.07 -3.73 6.16
C GLY A 249 -12.51 -3.47 4.76
N SER A 250 -11.57 -2.53 4.68
CA SER A 250 -10.87 -2.25 3.42
C SER A 250 -10.19 -3.51 2.90
N TRP A 251 -10.40 -3.82 1.63
CA TRP A 251 -9.76 -4.92 0.94
C TRP A 251 -9.42 -4.51 -0.50
N GLY A 252 -8.37 -5.12 -1.02
CA GLY A 252 -7.87 -4.86 -2.35
C GLY A 252 -6.81 -5.85 -2.77
N PHE A 253 -6.02 -5.44 -3.76
CA PHE A 253 -4.98 -6.23 -4.38
C PHE A 253 -3.68 -5.40 -4.40
N ALA A 254 -2.67 -5.87 -3.68
CA ALA A 254 -1.29 -5.44 -3.91
C ALA A 254 -0.81 -6.04 -5.24
N LEU A 255 -0.36 -5.19 -6.16
CA LEU A 255 0.06 -5.57 -7.52
C LEU A 255 1.55 -5.36 -7.77
N GLY A 256 2.18 -4.42 -7.06
CA GLY A 256 3.64 -4.23 -7.10
C GLY A 256 4.37 -5.49 -6.64
N GLY A 257 5.40 -5.89 -7.39
CA GLY A 257 6.16 -7.13 -7.15
C GLY A 257 5.41 -8.44 -7.43
N GLN A 258 4.13 -8.40 -7.86
CA GLN A 258 3.38 -9.60 -8.21
C GLN A 258 3.74 -10.12 -9.60
N LYS A 259 3.49 -11.41 -9.84
CA LYS A 259 3.72 -12.02 -11.16
C LYS A 259 2.82 -11.39 -12.23
N LEU A 260 3.46 -10.68 -13.16
CA LEU A 260 2.86 -10.23 -14.41
C LEU A 260 2.66 -11.44 -15.35
N ILE A 261 1.44 -11.64 -15.83
CA ILE A 261 1.04 -12.78 -16.65
C ILE A 261 1.39 -12.53 -18.12
N ASN A 262 1.09 -11.33 -18.61
CA ASN A 262 1.38 -10.88 -19.98
C ASN A 262 2.75 -10.20 -20.06
N ARG A 263 3.77 -10.75 -19.38
CA ARG A 263 5.12 -10.16 -19.37
C ARG A 263 5.79 -10.18 -20.75
N ASP A 264 5.40 -11.12 -21.60
CA ASP A 264 5.79 -11.25 -23.00
C ASP A 264 5.32 -10.07 -23.89
N GLU A 265 4.26 -9.35 -23.49
CA GLU A 265 3.82 -8.11 -24.16
C GLU A 265 4.79 -6.92 -23.91
N PHE A 266 5.76 -7.05 -22.98
CA PHE A 266 6.67 -5.98 -22.54
C PHE A 266 8.14 -6.37 -22.68
N HIS A 267 8.76 -5.98 -23.80
CA HIS A 267 10.19 -6.24 -24.04
C HIS A 267 11.05 -5.61 -22.93
N GLU A 268 12.05 -6.37 -22.45
CA GLU A 268 12.92 -6.02 -21.30
C GLU A 268 12.17 -5.71 -19.98
N GLY A 269 10.85 -5.92 -19.93
CA GLY A 269 9.98 -5.43 -18.85
C GLY A 269 9.87 -3.90 -18.82
N LEU A 270 9.90 -3.25 -19.99
CA LEU A 270 9.64 -1.84 -20.15
C LEU A 270 8.25 -1.62 -20.75
N VAL A 271 7.42 -0.81 -20.08
CA VAL A 271 6.19 -0.27 -20.66
C VAL A 271 6.55 1.00 -21.41
N THR A 272 6.25 1.06 -22.70
CA THR A 272 6.29 2.30 -23.50
C THR A 272 4.86 2.63 -23.95
N LEU A 273 4.46 3.88 -23.75
CA LEU A 273 3.17 4.44 -24.15
C LEU A 273 3.41 5.63 -25.10
N ASN A 274 3.10 5.43 -26.38
CA ASN A 274 3.08 6.50 -27.36
C ASN A 274 1.89 7.47 -27.11
N PRO A 275 1.85 8.66 -27.74
CA PRO A 275 0.72 9.57 -27.65
C PRO A 275 -0.61 8.89 -28.01
N GLY A 276 -1.60 8.97 -27.12
CA GLY A 276 -2.92 8.33 -27.27
C GLY A 276 -2.94 6.81 -26.98
N GLU A 277 -1.82 6.18 -26.66
CA GLU A 277 -1.74 4.74 -26.43
C GLU A 277 -2.25 4.34 -25.03
N SER A 278 -2.73 3.10 -24.90
CA SER A 278 -2.95 2.47 -23.60
C SER A 278 -2.40 1.04 -23.57
N LYS A 279 -1.95 0.59 -22.40
CA LYS A 279 -1.49 -0.79 -22.14
C LYS A 279 -2.21 -1.34 -20.93
N ILE A 280 -2.49 -2.64 -20.96
CA ILE A 280 -3.11 -3.36 -19.85
C ILE A 280 -2.07 -4.31 -19.24
N LEU A 281 -1.90 -4.27 -17.92
CA LEU A 281 -1.03 -5.17 -17.18
C LEU A 281 -1.89 -6.13 -16.36
N LYS A 282 -1.60 -7.43 -16.44
CA LYS A 282 -2.41 -8.51 -15.85
C LYS A 282 -1.61 -9.24 -14.78
N PHE A 283 -2.05 -9.15 -13.53
CA PHE A 283 -1.37 -9.71 -12.36
C PHE A 283 -2.11 -10.93 -11.84
N GLN A 284 -1.36 -11.97 -11.46
CA GLN A 284 -1.91 -13.14 -10.79
C GLN A 284 -1.70 -13.00 -9.27
N THR A 285 -2.75 -12.69 -8.53
CA THR A 285 -2.68 -12.33 -7.10
C THR A 285 -3.90 -12.85 -6.32
N ILE A 286 -4.00 -12.49 -5.04
CA ILE A 286 -5.12 -12.75 -4.14
C ILE A 286 -5.48 -11.45 -3.40
N PRO A 287 -6.72 -11.29 -2.90
CA PRO A 287 -7.06 -10.19 -2.01
C PRO A 287 -6.21 -10.18 -0.74
N ASP A 288 -5.86 -8.98 -0.27
CA ASP A 288 -5.15 -8.76 1.00
C ASP A 288 -6.01 -9.09 2.23
N ASN A 289 -7.34 -8.99 2.09
CA ASN A 289 -8.33 -9.25 3.12
C ASN A 289 -9.56 -9.96 2.53
N LYS A 290 -10.53 -10.31 3.38
CA LYS A 290 -11.76 -11.00 2.96
C LYS A 290 -12.57 -10.12 2.00
N ALA A 291 -12.87 -10.65 0.82
CA ALA A 291 -13.73 -10.03 -0.18
C ALA A 291 -15.10 -10.74 -0.23
N SER A 292 -16.18 -10.01 -0.50
CA SER A 292 -17.45 -10.63 -0.85
C SER A 292 -17.76 -10.42 -2.33
N LYS A 293 -18.58 -11.29 -2.92
CA LYS A 293 -19.10 -11.11 -4.28
C LYS A 293 -20.00 -9.87 -4.37
N GLY A 294 -20.03 -9.25 -5.54
CA GLY A 294 -20.85 -8.08 -5.84
C GLY A 294 -20.18 -7.11 -6.81
N GLU A 295 -20.84 -6.00 -7.11
CA GLU A 295 -20.28 -4.88 -7.86
C GLU A 295 -19.65 -3.86 -6.89
N TYR A 296 -18.50 -3.30 -7.26
CA TYR A 296 -17.73 -2.39 -6.43
C TYR A 296 -17.20 -1.21 -7.24
N GLU A 297 -17.14 -0.04 -6.62
CA GLU A 297 -16.29 1.04 -7.08
C GLU A 297 -14.85 0.77 -6.60
N PHE A 298 -13.97 0.46 -7.54
CA PHE A 298 -12.55 0.30 -7.30
C PHE A 298 -11.80 1.61 -7.56
N SER A 299 -10.82 1.87 -6.71
CA SER A 299 -9.75 2.85 -6.89
C SER A 299 -8.42 2.15 -6.61
N GLY A 300 -7.38 2.89 -6.25
CA GLY A 300 -6.03 2.37 -6.06
C GLY A 300 -5.00 3.47 -5.93
N VAL A 301 -3.74 3.10 -6.15
CA VAL A 301 -2.62 4.04 -6.23
C VAL A 301 -1.46 3.44 -7.02
N ALA A 302 -0.75 4.27 -7.78
CA ALA A 302 0.52 3.92 -8.40
C ALA A 302 1.60 4.94 -8.02
N TYR A 303 2.61 4.50 -7.25
CA TYR A 303 3.85 5.23 -6.99
C TYR A 303 4.91 4.64 -7.92
N MET A 304 5.53 5.45 -8.78
CA MET A 304 6.44 4.93 -9.81
C MET A 304 7.42 5.98 -10.32
N SER A 305 8.50 5.52 -10.97
CA SER A 305 9.35 6.37 -11.79
C SER A 305 8.91 6.30 -13.25
N ILE A 306 8.77 7.44 -13.90
CA ILE A 306 8.50 7.57 -15.34
C ILE A 306 9.63 8.34 -16.03
N GLU A 307 9.90 7.95 -17.27
CA GLU A 307 10.65 8.73 -18.25
C GLU A 307 9.66 9.28 -19.28
N CYS A 308 9.87 10.49 -19.79
CA CYS A 308 9.01 11.11 -20.79
C CYS A 308 9.81 11.92 -21.80
N GLU A 309 9.23 12.10 -22.99
CA GLU A 309 9.86 12.83 -24.07
C GLU A 309 10.21 14.28 -23.67
N GLY A 310 11.45 14.67 -23.91
CA GLY A 310 11.96 15.97 -23.45
C GLY A 310 12.39 15.98 -21.97
N GLY A 311 12.51 14.83 -21.32
CA GLY A 311 13.33 14.65 -20.11
C GLY A 311 12.91 15.46 -18.89
N GLY A 312 11.84 15.02 -18.19
CA GLY A 312 11.63 15.25 -16.75
C GLY A 312 11.49 16.69 -16.23
N ALA A 313 11.68 17.73 -17.04
CA ALA A 313 11.84 19.11 -16.57
C ALA A 313 10.57 19.79 -16.01
N ALA A 314 9.47 19.05 -15.85
CA ALA A 314 8.22 19.49 -15.22
C ALA A 314 7.64 18.43 -14.25
N LEU A 315 8.20 17.21 -14.22
CA LEU A 315 7.78 16.09 -13.38
C LEU A 315 9.05 15.36 -12.94
N SER A 316 9.28 15.28 -11.63
CA SER A 316 10.49 14.76 -10.94
C SER A 316 10.89 13.30 -11.22
N GLY A 317 10.39 12.68 -12.30
CA GLY A 317 10.50 11.27 -12.62
C GLY A 317 9.62 10.42 -11.70
N LEU A 318 9.71 10.64 -10.39
CA LEU A 318 8.85 10.07 -9.38
C LEU A 318 7.45 10.71 -9.42
N VAL A 319 6.42 9.86 -9.49
CA VAL A 319 5.03 10.26 -9.58
C VAL A 319 4.12 9.38 -8.73
N VAL A 320 3.00 9.95 -8.27
CA VAL A 320 1.94 9.31 -7.48
C VAL A 320 0.60 9.55 -8.18
N LEU A 321 0.02 8.49 -8.72
CA LEU A 321 -1.22 8.57 -9.49
C LEU A 321 -2.43 8.24 -8.62
N GLY A 322 -3.32 9.22 -8.44
CA GLY A 322 -4.73 8.95 -8.12
C GLY A 322 -5.42 8.36 -9.36
N PRO A 323 -6.03 7.15 -9.29
CA PRO A 323 -6.59 6.51 -10.47
C PRO A 323 -7.99 7.00 -10.83
N ILE A 324 -8.39 6.66 -12.05
CA ILE A 324 -9.78 6.74 -12.48
C ILE A 324 -10.58 5.65 -11.75
N LYS A 325 -11.52 6.08 -10.88
CA LYS A 325 -12.46 5.18 -10.20
C LYS A 325 -13.26 4.39 -11.24
N THR A 326 -13.30 3.07 -11.10
CA THR A 326 -13.88 2.17 -12.09
C THR A 326 -14.76 1.13 -11.42
N ARG A 327 -15.90 0.79 -12.02
CA ARG A 327 -16.80 -0.26 -11.54
C ARG A 327 -16.24 -1.63 -11.92
N VAL A 328 -16.10 -2.50 -10.93
CA VAL A 328 -15.57 -3.86 -11.10
C VAL A 328 -16.52 -4.85 -10.41
N THR A 329 -16.93 -5.88 -11.14
CA THR A 329 -17.70 -6.99 -10.59
C THR A 329 -16.77 -8.08 -10.06
N ILE A 330 -17.07 -8.55 -8.86
CA ILE A 330 -16.41 -9.67 -8.20
C ILE A 330 -17.44 -10.81 -8.13
N ASP A 331 -17.16 -11.91 -8.83
CA ASP A 331 -18.10 -13.00 -9.06
C ASP A 331 -18.22 -13.99 -7.89
N ARG A 332 -17.23 -14.01 -6.99
CA ARG A 332 -17.14 -14.92 -5.84
C ARG A 332 -16.66 -14.23 -4.56
N ASP A 333 -17.01 -14.82 -3.42
CA ASP A 333 -16.41 -14.45 -2.14
C ASP A 333 -14.95 -14.96 -2.06
N TYR A 334 -14.13 -14.33 -1.22
CA TYR A 334 -12.78 -14.80 -0.89
C TYR A 334 -12.49 -14.60 0.61
N PRO A 335 -11.95 -15.62 1.31
CA PRO A 335 -11.81 -17.00 0.87
C PRO A 335 -13.18 -17.70 0.80
N SER A 336 -13.47 -18.42 -0.27
CA SER A 336 -14.71 -19.21 -0.42
C SER A 336 -14.48 -20.72 -0.34
N THR A 337 -13.23 -21.18 -0.52
CA THR A 337 -12.82 -22.57 -0.29
C THR A 337 -12.06 -22.74 1.04
N PRO A 338 -12.04 -23.95 1.63
CA PRO A 338 -11.22 -24.25 2.80
C PRO A 338 -9.71 -24.03 2.56
N GLU A 339 -9.21 -24.35 1.35
CA GLU A 339 -7.83 -24.15 0.93
C GLU A 339 -7.44 -22.67 0.91
N GLU A 340 -8.27 -21.81 0.29
CA GLU A 340 -8.09 -20.35 0.32
C GLU A 340 -8.14 -19.82 1.75
N ARG A 341 -9.00 -20.39 2.61
CA ARG A 341 -9.09 -19.96 4.01
C ARG A 341 -7.85 -20.31 4.79
N GLU A 342 -7.30 -21.51 4.65
CA GLU A 342 -6.03 -21.89 5.31
C GLU A 342 -4.87 -20.98 4.86
N GLN A 343 -4.81 -20.61 3.57
CA GLN A 343 -3.82 -19.66 3.04
C GLN A 343 -4.02 -18.24 3.58
N TRP A 344 -5.27 -17.75 3.63
CA TRP A 344 -5.61 -16.46 4.20
C TRP A 344 -5.28 -16.42 5.69
N GLU A 345 -5.68 -17.42 6.49
CA GLU A 345 -5.38 -17.47 7.93
C GLU A 345 -3.88 -17.53 8.22
N ALA A 346 -3.10 -18.25 7.41
CA ALA A 346 -1.65 -18.28 7.56
C ALA A 346 -1.01 -16.90 7.32
N THR A 347 -1.46 -16.20 6.28
CA THR A 347 -0.98 -14.85 5.92
C THR A 347 -1.41 -13.82 6.96
N HIS A 348 -2.69 -13.83 7.33
CA HIS A 348 -3.28 -12.89 8.30
C HIS A 348 -2.68 -13.04 9.69
N ARG A 349 -2.40 -14.28 10.13
CA ARG A 349 -1.65 -14.55 11.37
C ARG A 349 -0.27 -13.91 11.37
N ALA A 350 0.46 -13.97 10.25
CA ALA A 350 1.77 -13.34 10.15
C ALA A 350 1.67 -11.81 10.31
N THR A 351 0.73 -11.16 9.61
CA THR A 351 0.46 -9.72 9.74
C THR A 351 0.12 -9.34 11.19
N MET A 352 -0.87 -10.01 11.78
CA MET A 352 -1.38 -9.71 13.12
C MET A 352 -0.40 -10.06 14.25
N SER A 353 0.57 -10.96 14.01
CA SER A 353 1.60 -11.28 15.01
C SER A 353 2.47 -10.08 15.42
N SER A 354 2.57 -9.07 14.56
CA SER A 354 3.29 -7.83 14.84
C SER A 354 2.54 -6.87 15.78
N GLN A 355 1.23 -7.07 15.97
CA GLN A 355 0.34 -6.20 16.75
C GLN A 355 -0.55 -7.03 17.69
N PRO A 356 0.03 -7.72 18.70
CA PRO A 356 -0.75 -8.47 19.68
C PRO A 356 -1.59 -7.53 20.55
N VAL A 357 -2.83 -7.91 20.85
CA VAL A 357 -3.76 -7.12 21.67
C VAL A 357 -3.30 -7.14 23.12
N LYS A 358 -2.98 -5.97 23.68
CA LYS A 358 -2.44 -5.84 25.05
C LYS A 358 -3.57 -5.84 26.10
N PRO A 359 -3.26 -6.09 27.38
CA PRO A 359 -4.21 -5.88 28.48
C PRO A 359 -4.91 -4.52 28.40
N GLY A 360 -6.25 -4.52 28.45
CA GLY A 360 -7.07 -3.30 28.34
C GLY A 360 -7.32 -2.77 26.93
N GLU A 361 -6.68 -3.32 25.89
CA GLU A 361 -6.98 -2.97 24.50
C GLU A 361 -8.21 -3.75 23.98
N ALA A 362 -8.91 -3.19 22.99
CA ALA A 362 -10.04 -3.85 22.34
C ALA A 362 -9.56 -4.75 21.19
N PHE A 363 -10.18 -5.93 21.05
CA PHE A 363 -9.94 -6.82 19.90
C PHE A 363 -10.46 -6.17 18.61
N ALA A 364 -9.59 -6.06 17.59
CA ALA A 364 -9.96 -5.44 16.31
C ALA A 364 -10.98 -6.26 15.51
N GLU A 365 -10.97 -7.59 15.65
CA GLU A 365 -11.82 -8.51 14.89
C GLU A 365 -12.21 -9.77 15.67
N ASP A 366 -13.24 -10.46 15.16
CA ASP A 366 -13.62 -11.81 15.60
C ASP A 366 -12.51 -12.82 15.25
N GLY A 367 -12.08 -13.62 16.23
CA GLY A 367 -11.00 -14.59 16.00
C GLY A 367 -10.78 -15.57 17.14
N LEU A 368 -9.97 -16.59 16.85
CA LEU A 368 -9.31 -17.43 17.85
C LEU A 368 -7.95 -16.80 18.17
N TYR A 369 -7.71 -16.52 19.45
CA TYR A 369 -6.49 -15.87 19.93
C TYR A 369 -5.73 -16.77 20.91
N ARG A 370 -4.40 -16.68 20.90
CA ARG A 370 -3.50 -17.34 21.85
C ARG A 370 -3.02 -16.35 22.90
N ALA A 371 -3.05 -16.74 24.17
CA ALA A 371 -2.45 -15.96 25.23
C ALA A 371 -0.93 -16.12 25.20
N VAL A 372 -0.20 -15.01 25.20
CA VAL A 372 1.27 -14.97 25.22
C VAL A 372 1.72 -14.05 26.35
N ARG A 373 2.69 -14.48 27.14
CA ARG A 373 3.11 -13.73 28.33
C ARG A 373 3.81 -12.44 27.91
N THR A 374 3.40 -11.30 28.46
CA THR A 374 3.94 -9.98 28.05
C THR A 374 5.44 -9.82 28.28
N ASN A 375 6.01 -10.58 29.22
CA ASN A 375 7.46 -10.60 29.49
C ASN A 375 8.23 -11.72 28.77
N SER A 376 7.59 -12.56 27.95
CA SER A 376 8.25 -13.62 27.20
C SER A 376 7.36 -14.21 26.08
N SER A 377 7.74 -13.93 24.83
CA SER A 377 7.08 -14.48 23.63
C SER A 377 7.15 -16.00 23.50
N THR A 378 8.07 -16.66 24.21
CA THR A 378 8.16 -18.14 24.23
C THR A 378 7.16 -18.79 25.20
N HIS A 379 6.48 -18.01 26.06
CA HIS A 379 5.48 -18.51 26.99
C HIS A 379 4.08 -18.32 26.41
N ARG A 380 3.62 -19.32 25.65
CA ARG A 380 2.36 -19.28 24.87
C ARG A 380 1.37 -20.33 25.38
N SER A 381 0.07 -20.02 25.38
CA SER A 381 -0.97 -20.96 25.78
C SER A 381 -1.12 -22.08 24.74
N LEU A 382 -1.42 -23.29 25.20
CA LEU A 382 -1.84 -24.38 24.34
C LEU A 382 -3.18 -24.05 23.68
N GLN A 383 -4.18 -23.74 24.52
CA GLN A 383 -5.54 -23.47 24.10
C GLN A 383 -5.67 -22.11 23.41
N LEU A 384 -6.73 -22.02 22.58
CA LEU A 384 -7.14 -20.80 21.90
C LEU A 384 -8.50 -20.34 22.41
N VAL A 385 -8.62 -19.04 22.61
CA VAL A 385 -9.85 -18.40 23.13
C VAL A 385 -10.52 -17.60 22.02
N GLN A 386 -11.83 -17.78 21.88
CA GLN A 386 -12.63 -17.00 20.96
C GLN A 386 -12.91 -15.61 21.54
N PHE A 387 -12.58 -14.56 20.79
CA PHE A 387 -12.99 -13.19 21.09
C PHE A 387 -13.82 -12.58 19.96
N LYS A 388 -14.60 -11.55 20.31
CA LYS A 388 -15.40 -10.74 19.40
C LYS A 388 -14.75 -9.37 19.20
N ALA A 389 -14.94 -8.80 18.01
CA ALA A 389 -14.55 -7.41 17.74
C ALA A 389 -15.14 -6.47 18.80
N GLY A 390 -14.33 -5.55 19.33
CA GLY A 390 -14.72 -4.61 20.38
C GLY A 390 -14.77 -5.17 21.81
N ALA A 391 -14.60 -6.48 22.01
CA ALA A 391 -14.37 -7.01 23.37
C ALA A 391 -13.03 -6.47 23.90
N VAL A 392 -12.91 -6.27 25.21
CA VAL A 392 -11.68 -5.76 25.84
C VAL A 392 -10.86 -6.92 26.41
N ALA A 393 -9.57 -6.96 26.11
CA ALA A 393 -8.64 -7.92 26.69
C ALA A 393 -8.51 -7.68 28.20
N THR A 394 -8.64 -8.74 29.00
CA THR A 394 -8.57 -8.61 30.47
C THR A 394 -7.24 -8.05 30.94
N THR A 395 -7.30 -7.21 31.99
CA THR A 395 -6.14 -6.71 32.74
C THR A 395 -5.67 -7.69 33.81
N ASP A 396 -6.48 -8.70 34.14
CA ASP A 396 -6.20 -9.65 35.19
C ASP A 396 -5.19 -10.72 34.77
N SER A 397 -4.64 -11.44 35.75
CA SER A 397 -3.73 -12.55 35.46
C SER A 397 -4.48 -13.72 34.84
N VAL A 398 -4.08 -14.09 33.62
CA VAL A 398 -4.63 -15.24 32.91
C VAL A 398 -3.88 -16.50 33.32
N LYS A 399 -4.62 -17.55 33.67
CA LYS A 399 -4.09 -18.88 34.00
C LYS A 399 -4.54 -19.90 32.96
N MET A 400 -3.61 -20.38 32.13
CA MET A 400 -3.90 -21.31 31.02
C MET A 400 -2.76 -22.31 30.80
N PRO A 401 -3.04 -23.56 30.36
CA PRO A 401 -2.00 -24.55 30.05
C PRO A 401 -1.01 -24.05 28.99
N MET A 402 0.29 -24.31 29.17
CA MET A 402 1.32 -23.93 28.21
C MET A 402 1.42 -24.91 27.03
N GLU A 403 1.81 -24.37 25.86
CA GLU A 403 1.94 -25.10 24.59
C GLU A 403 2.93 -26.29 24.65
N ASN A 404 3.93 -26.21 25.51
CA ASN A 404 5.02 -27.17 25.69
C ASN A 404 4.69 -28.39 26.58
N GLY A 405 3.41 -28.64 26.89
CA GLY A 405 2.92 -29.98 27.24
C GLY A 405 3.31 -30.55 28.61
N ASN A 406 3.97 -29.76 29.46
CA ASN A 406 4.56 -30.22 30.74
C ASN A 406 3.68 -29.97 31.97
N GLY A 407 2.38 -29.69 31.79
CA GLY A 407 1.44 -29.37 32.87
C GLY A 407 1.66 -28.01 33.55
N VAL A 408 2.64 -27.21 33.09
CA VAL A 408 2.82 -25.83 33.56
C VAL A 408 1.76 -24.95 32.92
N ASN A 409 1.23 -24.02 33.72
CA ASN A 409 0.32 -22.98 33.24
C ASN A 409 1.09 -21.66 33.08
N ILE A 410 0.73 -20.88 32.06
CA ILE A 410 0.88 -19.43 32.15
C ILE A 410 0.16 -18.98 33.41
N ASN A 411 0.76 -18.06 34.16
CA ASN A 411 0.10 -17.37 35.27
C ASN A 411 0.66 -15.94 35.32
N GLY A 412 -0.18 -14.96 35.00
CA GLY A 412 0.19 -13.55 34.95
C GLY A 412 -0.44 -12.78 33.79
N PRO A 413 -0.03 -11.53 33.55
CA PRO A 413 -0.52 -10.73 32.43
C PRO A 413 -0.10 -11.32 31.08
N VAL A 414 -1.01 -11.26 30.12
CA VAL A 414 -0.84 -11.79 28.75
C VAL A 414 -1.27 -10.75 27.71
N GLN A 415 -0.65 -10.82 26.54
CA GLN A 415 -1.15 -10.22 25.30
C GLN A 415 -1.74 -11.34 24.43
N TRP A 416 -2.61 -10.98 23.49
CA TRP A 416 -3.34 -11.93 22.66
C TRP A 416 -2.90 -11.86 21.20
N GLU A 417 -2.37 -12.98 20.70
CA GLU A 417 -2.00 -13.14 19.28
C GLU A 417 -3.16 -13.79 18.52
N TRP A 418 -3.65 -13.16 17.45
CA TRP A 418 -4.63 -13.77 16.55
C TRP A 418 -4.04 -15.04 15.92
N GLN A 419 -4.83 -16.12 15.76
CA GLN A 419 -4.37 -17.40 15.20
C GLN A 419 -5.22 -17.92 14.05
N ALA A 420 -6.54 -17.72 14.07
CA ALA A 420 -7.47 -18.22 13.07
C ALA A 420 -8.83 -17.52 13.13
N THR A 421 -9.66 -17.71 12.10
CA THR A 421 -11.07 -17.34 12.14
C THR A 421 -11.77 -18.14 13.23
N ALA A 422 -12.64 -17.47 14.00
CA ALA A 422 -13.48 -18.10 14.98
C ALA A 422 -14.57 -18.98 14.35
N PRO A 423 -15.07 -20.03 15.04
CA PRO A 423 -16.30 -20.70 14.68
C PRO A 423 -17.42 -19.67 14.52
N THR A 424 -17.86 -19.49 13.28
CA THR A 424 -18.83 -18.46 12.90
C THR A 424 -20.10 -19.14 12.39
N PRO A 425 -21.29 -18.78 12.89
CA PRO A 425 -22.53 -19.33 12.36
C PRO A 425 -22.73 -19.05 10.86
N VAL A 426 -23.28 -20.02 10.13
CA VAL A 426 -23.65 -19.88 8.69
C VAL A 426 -24.71 -18.78 8.49
N LYS A 427 -25.56 -18.57 9.50
CA LYS A 427 -26.57 -17.50 9.58
C LYS A 427 -26.65 -17.04 11.02
N GLN A 428 -27.02 -15.77 11.26
CA GLN A 428 -27.22 -15.20 12.60
C GLN A 428 -28.15 -16.03 13.51
N TRP A 429 -29.07 -16.80 12.90
CA TRP A 429 -30.08 -17.62 13.59
C TRP A 429 -29.77 -19.13 13.58
N SER A 430 -28.65 -19.59 13.01
CA SER A 430 -28.29 -21.02 12.98
C SER A 430 -27.23 -21.37 14.02
N PHE A 431 -27.28 -22.61 14.50
CA PHE A 431 -26.19 -23.25 15.25
C PHE A 431 -25.14 -23.90 14.32
N ASP A 432 -25.44 -24.05 13.03
CA ASP A 432 -24.49 -24.52 12.04
C ASP A 432 -23.34 -23.54 11.91
N MET A 433 -22.10 -24.01 12.04
CA MET A 433 -20.90 -23.22 11.82
C MET A 433 -20.48 -23.29 10.35
N ILE A 434 -19.88 -22.22 9.83
CA ILE A 434 -19.16 -22.21 8.56
C ILE A 434 -18.18 -23.39 8.56
N ASP A 435 -18.28 -24.27 7.57
CA ASP A 435 -17.43 -25.45 7.47
C ASP A 435 -15.96 -25.07 7.60
N ASP A 436 -15.20 -25.95 8.25
CA ASP A 436 -13.76 -25.82 8.46
C ASP A 436 -13.32 -24.62 9.33
N THR A 437 -14.25 -23.99 10.05
CA THR A 437 -13.95 -23.07 11.18
C THR A 437 -14.05 -23.74 12.56
N ARG A 438 -14.49 -25.01 12.62
CA ARG A 438 -14.76 -25.75 13.88
C ARG A 438 -13.49 -25.91 14.73
N GLN A 439 -13.54 -25.45 15.99
CA GLN A 439 -12.49 -25.66 16.99
C GLN A 439 -12.55 -27.07 17.63
N PHE A 440 -13.72 -27.72 17.63
CA PHE A 440 -13.92 -29.03 18.25
C PHE A 440 -14.36 -30.08 17.22
N CYS A 441 -13.93 -31.32 17.38
CA CYS A 441 -14.26 -32.43 16.48
C CYS A 441 -14.33 -33.78 17.23
N ALA A 442 -15.34 -34.60 16.96
CA ALA A 442 -15.46 -35.91 17.59
C ALA A 442 -14.44 -36.93 17.04
N PRO A 443 -14.02 -37.94 17.82
CA PRO A 443 -13.19 -39.04 17.31
C PRO A 443 -13.85 -39.78 16.14
N GLY A 444 -13.07 -40.19 15.14
CA GLY A 444 -13.56 -40.86 13.94
C GLY A 444 -14.23 -39.94 12.90
N SER A 445 -14.60 -38.70 13.26
CA SER A 445 -15.09 -37.71 12.30
C SER A 445 -14.00 -37.25 11.33
N THR A 446 -14.37 -36.67 10.20
CA THR A 446 -13.43 -36.02 9.28
C THR A 446 -12.84 -34.77 9.92
N CYS A 447 -11.51 -34.63 9.91
CA CYS A 447 -10.80 -33.46 10.41
C CYS A 447 -11.21 -32.21 9.63
N PRO A 448 -11.81 -31.19 10.29
CA PRO A 448 -12.35 -30.02 9.61
C PRO A 448 -11.27 -28.98 9.27
N ARG A 449 -10.15 -28.94 9.99
CA ARG A 449 -9.11 -27.93 9.76
C ARG A 449 -7.73 -28.49 10.00
N SER A 450 -6.79 -28.16 9.10
CA SER A 450 -5.42 -28.61 9.24
C SER A 450 -4.74 -27.97 10.47
N GLY A 451 -3.76 -28.68 11.03
CA GLY A 451 -2.97 -28.21 12.16
C GLY A 451 -2.92 -29.20 13.32
N ARG A 452 -2.65 -28.67 14.51
CA ARG A 452 -2.47 -29.41 15.76
C ARG A 452 -3.78 -29.56 16.51
N TRP A 453 -4.02 -30.78 16.98
CA TRP A 453 -5.18 -31.18 17.75
C TRP A 453 -4.75 -31.91 19.02
N VAL A 454 -5.48 -31.70 20.12
CA VAL A 454 -5.27 -32.36 21.42
C VAL A 454 -6.59 -32.95 21.92
N ALA A 455 -6.54 -34.08 22.62
CA ALA A 455 -7.75 -34.67 23.19
C ALA A 455 -8.19 -33.88 24.42
N ARG A 456 -9.45 -33.45 24.40
CA ARG A 456 -10.16 -32.73 25.45
C ARG A 456 -11.14 -33.70 26.09
N ILE A 457 -10.74 -34.26 27.23
CA ILE A 457 -11.48 -35.32 27.93
C ILE A 457 -12.28 -34.68 29.07
N ASN A 458 -13.57 -34.96 29.15
CA ASN A 458 -14.40 -34.52 30.27
C ASN A 458 -13.83 -35.07 31.59
N ALA A 459 -13.51 -34.17 32.52
CA ALA A 459 -12.86 -34.47 33.79
C ALA A 459 -13.87 -34.86 34.90
N GLY A 460 -15.16 -34.55 34.70
CA GLY A 460 -16.26 -34.84 35.61
C GLY A 460 -16.59 -33.66 36.52
N SER A 461 -17.62 -32.90 36.15
CA SER A 461 -18.24 -31.86 36.99
C SER A 461 -19.71 -31.67 36.56
N ASP A 462 -20.42 -30.76 37.23
CA ASP A 462 -21.81 -30.42 36.94
C ASP A 462 -22.03 -30.06 35.46
N SER A 463 -23.16 -30.51 34.92
CA SER A 463 -23.73 -30.12 33.62
C SER A 463 -23.68 -28.62 33.31
N LEU A 464 -23.76 -27.76 34.33
CA LEU A 464 -23.69 -26.30 34.22
C LEU A 464 -22.26 -25.75 34.02
N TYR A 465 -21.23 -26.46 34.50
CA TYR A 465 -19.83 -26.01 34.46
C TYR A 465 -18.89 -27.18 34.13
N PRO A 466 -18.97 -27.75 32.91
CA PRO A 466 -18.21 -28.94 32.55
C PRO A 466 -16.70 -28.66 32.51
N GLU A 467 -15.95 -29.38 33.35
CA GLU A 467 -14.49 -29.34 33.43
C GLU A 467 -13.88 -30.32 32.42
N TYR A 468 -12.77 -29.91 31.80
CA TYR A 468 -12.07 -30.71 30.81
C TYR A 468 -10.58 -30.75 31.11
N ARG A 469 -9.99 -31.93 30.96
CA ARG A 469 -8.53 -32.13 30.99
C ARG A 469 -8.03 -32.38 29.57
N HIS A 470 -6.87 -31.80 29.24
CA HIS A 470 -6.20 -32.05 27.97
C HIS A 470 -5.19 -33.18 28.12
N ASP A 471 -5.25 -34.19 27.24
CA ASP A 471 -4.22 -35.21 27.16
C ASP A 471 -3.10 -34.75 26.23
N LEU A 472 -2.06 -34.19 26.83
CA LEU A 472 -0.91 -33.62 26.12
C LEU A 472 -0.09 -34.69 25.38
N SER A 473 -0.21 -35.96 25.77
CA SER A 473 0.41 -37.10 25.06
C SER A 473 -0.33 -37.47 23.78
N SER A 474 -1.58 -37.03 23.62
CA SER A 474 -2.40 -37.28 22.44
C SER A 474 -2.22 -36.21 21.35
N LEU A 475 -1.27 -35.27 21.47
CA LEU A 475 -1.13 -34.18 20.52
C LEU A 475 -0.75 -34.72 19.13
N VAL A 476 -1.63 -34.50 18.15
CA VAL A 476 -1.46 -34.93 16.76
C VAL A 476 -1.48 -33.73 15.81
N THR A 477 -0.78 -33.84 14.68
CA THR A 477 -0.91 -32.90 13.57
C THR A 477 -1.65 -33.61 12.44
N LEU A 478 -2.76 -33.02 11.98
CA LEU A 478 -3.63 -33.58 10.96
C LEU A 478 -3.83 -32.58 9.83
N ARG A 479 -4.08 -33.11 8.63
CA ARG A 479 -4.56 -32.34 7.47
C ARG A 479 -6.09 -32.45 7.43
N ARG A 480 -6.77 -31.40 6.94
CA ARG A 480 -8.20 -31.46 6.62
C ARG A 480 -8.50 -32.71 5.78
N GLY A 481 -9.65 -33.34 6.04
CA GLY A 481 -10.07 -34.55 5.33
C GLY A 481 -9.55 -35.87 5.91
N GLN A 482 -8.51 -35.85 6.77
CA GLN A 482 -8.08 -37.06 7.48
C GLN A 482 -9.08 -37.44 8.59
N PRO A 483 -9.33 -38.73 8.87
CA PRO A 483 -10.17 -39.12 10.00
C PRO A 483 -9.47 -38.78 11.33
N MET A 484 -10.22 -38.20 12.28
CA MET A 484 -9.73 -37.90 13.62
C MET A 484 -9.43 -39.21 14.37
N PRO A 485 -8.23 -39.39 14.96
CA PRO A 485 -7.88 -40.61 15.67
C PRO A 485 -8.82 -40.92 16.85
N SER A 486 -8.94 -42.21 17.21
CA SER A 486 -9.62 -42.61 18.45
C SER A 486 -8.83 -42.15 19.68
N ILE A 487 -9.52 -41.53 20.65
CA ILE A 487 -8.91 -41.10 21.92
C ILE A 487 -8.80 -42.33 22.85
N LYS A 488 -7.57 -42.70 23.21
CA LYS A 488 -7.32 -43.85 24.10
C LYS A 488 -7.82 -43.55 25.51
N GLY A 489 -8.47 -44.55 26.14
CA GLY A 489 -8.96 -44.43 27.52
C GLY A 489 -10.25 -43.60 27.70
N ALA A 490 -10.94 -43.22 26.62
CA ALA A 490 -12.15 -42.39 26.66
C ALA A 490 -13.49 -43.17 26.78
N GLY A 491 -13.48 -44.42 27.29
CA GLY A 491 -14.66 -45.30 27.29
C GLY A 491 -15.93 -44.64 27.87
N GLU A 492 -17.02 -44.65 27.09
CA GLU A 492 -18.34 -44.00 27.29
C GLU A 492 -18.36 -42.49 27.64
N ARG A 493 -17.22 -41.89 27.99
CA ARG A 493 -17.11 -40.47 28.31
C ARG A 493 -16.97 -39.66 27.03
N ARG A 494 -17.79 -38.62 26.89
CA ARG A 494 -17.69 -37.64 25.80
C ARG A 494 -16.32 -36.96 25.85
N ALA A 495 -15.43 -37.38 24.96
CA ALA A 495 -14.12 -36.80 24.75
C ALA A 495 -14.01 -36.38 23.28
N ASP A 496 -13.62 -35.14 23.07
CA ASP A 496 -13.52 -34.51 21.75
C ASP A 496 -12.08 -34.10 21.49
N TRP A 497 -11.76 -33.81 20.24
CA TRP A 497 -10.53 -33.15 19.86
C TRP A 497 -10.72 -31.64 19.85
N GLU A 498 -9.76 -30.89 20.42
CA GLU A 498 -9.69 -29.43 20.37
C GLU A 498 -8.52 -29.00 19.46
N TRP A 499 -8.79 -28.08 18.53
CA TRP A 499 -7.78 -27.48 17.67
C TRP A 499 -7.01 -26.39 18.42
N VAL A 500 -5.69 -26.49 18.41
CA VAL A 500 -4.78 -25.68 19.25
C VAL A 500 -3.79 -24.84 18.44
N GLY A 501 -3.93 -24.79 17.11
CA GLY A 501 -3.08 -24.01 16.20
C GLY A 501 -2.81 -24.73 14.89
N ALA A 502 -2.33 -24.00 13.87
CA ALA A 502 -1.86 -24.58 12.62
C ALA A 502 -0.45 -25.15 12.78
#